data_AF-A0A8J7NS80-F1
#
_entry.id   AF-A0A8J7NS80-F1
#
_cell.length_a   1.000
_cell.length_b   1.000
_cell.length_c   1.000
_cell.angle_alpha   90.00
_cell.angle_beta   90.00
_cell.angle_gamma   90.00
#
_symmetry.space_group_name_H-M   'P 1'
#
loop_
_entity.id
_entity.type
_entity.pdbx_description
1 polymer ?
#
loop_
_entity_poly.entity_id
_entity_poly.type
_entity_poly.pdbx_seq_one_letter_code
_entity_poly.pdbx_strand_id
1 'polypeptide(L)'
;MRRPADVTGLLLRSLPRCSSSVGPSQLLPHLPPGHMMGLNHPSKFFSSGPAARGEKLAVLQRLVQALSRDQRQPQLWEQLGQLYESEQELEEAAHCYQSATRHSGYGAFGHLATRAGQLLRLESKRDAFSPVLLQFCTDPKNPITVIRGLAGSLRLNLGLFSTKSLVEANGDHSVEVRTQVQQPSDENWDPSGSTQTWPCESSRSHTTIAKYAQYQASSFQESLQEEKGSEEEDEDDEEPVSAPEPTSNSNLDQKPVGKIIKFGTNIDLSDPKSLRYKTPCSVYQTFHSLLTWLLRIRGSASVLWKPQLQELLKLPAFMRVSSSGNMLSHVGHTILGMNTVQLYMKVPGSRTPGHQENNNFCSVNINIGPGDCEWFAVHESYWEAISDFCEKHGVDYLTGSWWPVLEDLYQANIPVYRFIQRPGDLVWINAGTVHWVQAVGWCNNIAWNVGPLNAYQYQLALERYEWNEVKNVKSIVPMIHVSWNIARTVKVTDPDIYKMIKHCLLQSMKHSQILRDQLVVTGKKISYQSRVKDEPAYYCNECDVEVYNILFVTSENGSRKTYVVHCEDCARQRSTNLTNVVVLEQYKMEELMSVYDSFTLVRPCGGHPPRTPG
;
A
#
# COMPACT_ATOMS: atom_id res chain seq x y z
N MET A 1 -28.11 5.47 0.76
CA MET A 1 -28.17 3.99 0.67
C MET A 1 -27.90 3.41 2.05
N ARG A 2 -28.62 2.36 2.45
CA ARG A 2 -28.61 1.79 3.80
C ARG A 2 -27.26 1.14 4.08
N ARG A 3 -26.61 1.50 5.20
CA ARG A 3 -25.46 0.76 5.74
C ARG A 3 -25.88 -0.69 6.00
N PRO A 4 -25.10 -1.70 5.59
CA PRO A 4 -25.27 -3.05 6.11
C PRO A 4 -24.97 -3.06 7.62
N ALA A 5 -25.67 -3.93 8.32
CA ALA A 5 -25.52 -4.18 9.74
C ALA A 5 -24.12 -4.71 10.10
N ASP A 6 -23.71 -4.48 11.36
CA ASP A 6 -22.63 -5.12 12.11
C ASP A 6 -21.88 -6.26 11.38
N VAL A 7 -20.67 -5.96 10.89
CA VAL A 7 -19.66 -6.96 10.50
C VAL A 7 -18.78 -7.36 11.70
N THR A 8 -19.14 -6.99 12.93
CA THR A 8 -18.50 -7.42 14.19
C THR A 8 -18.79 -8.87 14.59
N GLY A 9 -19.22 -9.72 13.64
CA GLY A 9 -19.92 -10.99 13.92
C GLY A 9 -19.32 -12.26 13.32
N LEU A 10 -18.05 -12.29 12.89
CA LEU A 10 -17.48 -13.47 12.22
C LEU A 10 -16.46 -14.30 13.01
N LEU A 11 -16.19 -13.97 14.28
CA LEU A 11 -15.60 -14.90 15.26
C LEU A 11 -16.57 -16.01 15.74
N LEU A 12 -17.68 -16.26 15.02
CA LEU A 12 -18.84 -17.03 15.49
C LEU A 12 -19.27 -18.21 14.59
N ARG A 13 -18.44 -18.71 13.68
CA ARG A 13 -18.77 -19.93 12.90
C ARG A 13 -17.95 -21.15 13.29
N SER A 14 -18.01 -21.56 14.57
CA SER A 14 -17.62 -22.91 15.00
C SER A 14 -18.26 -23.34 16.33
N LEU A 15 -19.59 -23.18 16.46
CA LEU A 15 -20.38 -23.82 17.52
C LEU A 15 -21.68 -24.42 16.94
N PRO A 16 -22.08 -25.64 17.34
CA PRO A 16 -23.33 -26.26 16.88
C PRO A 16 -24.55 -25.57 17.48
N ARG A 17 -25.53 -25.21 16.64
CA ARG A 17 -26.78 -24.53 17.02
C ARG A 17 -27.69 -25.43 17.86
N CYS A 18 -28.06 -24.97 19.05
CA CYS A 18 -29.30 -25.37 19.73
C CYS A 18 -30.31 -24.21 19.68
N SER A 19 -31.54 -24.53 19.30
CA SER A 19 -32.67 -23.61 19.12
C SER A 19 -33.25 -23.11 20.45
N SER A 20 -33.52 -21.81 20.57
CA SER A 20 -34.68 -21.31 21.31
C SER A 20 -35.00 -19.85 20.94
N SER A 21 -36.30 -19.59 20.86
CA SER A 21 -36.98 -18.40 20.36
C SER A 21 -37.40 -17.47 21.50
N VAL A 22 -37.13 -16.16 21.38
CA VAL A 22 -37.87 -15.10 22.11
C VAL A 22 -37.96 -13.83 21.25
N GLY A 23 -39.14 -13.22 21.21
CA GLY A 23 -39.58 -12.15 20.31
C GLY A 23 -39.16 -10.70 20.65
N PRO A 24 -39.69 -9.70 19.90
CA PRO A 24 -39.05 -8.40 19.70
C PRO A 24 -39.56 -7.28 20.63
N SER A 25 -38.67 -6.39 21.05
CA SER A 25 -39.00 -5.19 21.82
C SER A 25 -38.78 -3.90 21.02
N GLN A 26 -39.92 -3.31 20.62
CA GLN A 26 -40.31 -1.90 20.47
C GLN A 26 -39.25 -0.80 20.18
N LEU A 27 -39.41 -0.19 19.00
CA LEU A 27 -38.85 1.07 18.51
C LEU A 27 -39.66 2.29 18.99
N LEU A 28 -38.99 3.43 19.19
CA LEU A 28 -39.55 4.78 19.34
C LEU A 28 -38.75 5.78 18.45
N PRO A 29 -39.29 6.97 18.11
CA PRO A 29 -39.53 7.33 16.72
C PRO A 29 -38.64 8.45 16.15
N HIS A 30 -38.74 8.57 14.83
CA HIS A 30 -38.13 9.52 13.91
C HIS A 30 -38.20 11.00 14.31
N LEU A 31 -37.10 11.72 14.06
CA LEU A 31 -37.03 13.17 13.89
C LEU A 31 -36.55 13.48 12.45
N PRO A 32 -37.05 14.57 11.80
CA PRO A 32 -36.97 14.77 10.35
C PRO A 32 -35.59 15.27 9.88
N PRO A 33 -35.23 15.05 8.60
CA PRO A 33 -33.98 15.52 8.03
C PRO A 33 -34.00 17.03 7.77
N GLY A 34 -33.00 17.75 8.29
CA GLY A 34 -32.74 19.14 7.95
C GLY A 34 -32.29 19.27 6.50
N HIS A 35 -32.93 20.18 5.77
CA HIS A 35 -32.63 20.54 4.38
C HIS A 35 -31.14 20.81 4.14
N MET A 36 -30.53 20.05 3.22
CA MET A 36 -29.28 20.45 2.58
C MET A 36 -29.59 21.42 1.45
N MET A 37 -29.11 22.67 1.58
CA MET A 37 -28.94 23.56 0.43
C MET A 37 -27.72 23.07 -0.36
N GLY A 38 -27.96 22.66 -1.60
CA GLY A 38 -26.92 22.34 -2.56
C GLY A 38 -26.14 23.59 -2.95
N LEU A 39 -24.82 23.51 -2.90
CA LEU A 39 -23.92 24.46 -3.53
C LEU A 39 -23.47 23.85 -4.86
N ASN A 40 -23.98 24.41 -5.94
CA ASN A 40 -23.56 24.14 -7.32
C ASN A 40 -22.07 24.47 -7.49
N HIS A 41 -21.25 23.51 -7.93
CA HIS A 41 -19.94 23.77 -8.53
C HIS A 41 -20.09 23.91 -10.05
N PRO A 42 -19.70 25.03 -10.68
CA PRO A 42 -19.54 25.09 -12.13
C PRO A 42 -18.09 24.75 -12.50
N SER A 43 -17.79 23.47 -12.70
CA SER A 43 -16.61 23.03 -13.46
C SER A 43 -16.97 22.98 -14.96
N LYS A 44 -17.12 24.15 -15.56
CA LYS A 44 -17.03 24.34 -17.02
C LYS A 44 -15.94 25.39 -17.24
N PHE A 45 -15.24 25.31 -18.36
CA PHE A 45 -13.92 25.93 -18.62
C PHE A 45 -12.85 25.09 -17.89
N PHE A 46 -12.10 24.19 -18.51
CA PHE A 46 -11.22 24.39 -19.66
C PHE A 46 -10.94 23.05 -20.38
N SER A 47 -10.87 23.08 -21.72
CA SER A 47 -10.38 21.99 -22.57
C SER A 47 -8.92 22.26 -22.96
N SER A 48 -8.05 21.25 -22.94
CA SER A 48 -6.62 21.37 -23.23
C SER A 48 -6.31 21.14 -24.72
N GLY A 49 -6.07 22.23 -25.46
CA GLY A 49 -5.52 22.22 -26.83
C GLY A 49 -4.56 23.41 -27.05
N PRO A 50 -3.72 23.39 -28.10
CA PRO A 50 -2.64 24.38 -28.30
C PRO A 50 -3.12 25.84 -28.42
N ALA A 51 -4.34 26.08 -28.90
CA ALA A 51 -4.96 27.41 -28.94
C ALA A 51 -5.25 28.00 -27.53
N ALA A 52 -5.34 27.17 -26.49
CA ALA A 52 -5.66 27.60 -25.13
C ALA A 52 -4.47 28.21 -24.35
N ARG A 53 -3.22 27.99 -24.80
CA ARG A 53 -2.01 28.51 -24.13
C ARG A 53 -1.89 30.05 -24.21
N GLY A 54 -2.28 30.64 -25.34
CA GLY A 54 -2.22 32.09 -25.54
C GLY A 54 -3.20 32.88 -24.68
N GLU A 55 -4.41 32.36 -24.49
CA GLU A 55 -5.43 32.99 -23.64
C GLU A 55 -5.07 32.92 -22.14
N LYS A 56 -4.49 31.81 -21.69
CA LYS A 56 -4.04 31.63 -20.30
C LYS A 56 -2.96 32.62 -19.87
N LEU A 57 -1.99 32.92 -20.75
CA LEU A 57 -0.92 33.87 -20.45
C LEU A 57 -1.46 35.30 -20.26
N ALA A 58 -2.45 35.71 -21.06
CA ALA A 58 -3.09 37.01 -20.93
C ALA A 58 -3.97 37.12 -19.66
N VAL A 59 -4.53 36.02 -19.17
CA VAL A 59 -5.25 35.94 -17.89
C VAL A 59 -4.27 36.01 -16.72
N LEU A 60 -3.16 35.27 -16.79
CA LEU A 60 -2.09 35.29 -15.78
C LEU A 60 -1.53 36.70 -15.58
N GLN A 61 -1.17 37.39 -16.67
CA GLN A 61 -0.65 38.76 -16.62
C GLN A 61 -1.64 39.74 -15.98
N ARG A 62 -2.94 39.60 -16.27
CA ARG A 62 -3.99 40.43 -15.67
C ARG A 62 -4.16 40.19 -14.17
N LEU A 63 -4.17 38.92 -13.73
CA LEU A 63 -4.28 38.55 -12.32
C LEU A 63 -3.08 39.06 -11.52
N VAL A 64 -1.87 38.87 -12.04
CA VAL A 64 -0.63 39.33 -11.39
C VAL A 64 -0.58 40.86 -11.31
N GLN A 65 -0.97 41.56 -12.38
CA GLN A 65 -1.01 43.03 -12.38
C GLN A 65 -2.06 43.59 -11.40
N ALA A 66 -3.22 42.93 -11.25
CA ALA A 66 -4.24 43.31 -10.29
C ALA A 66 -3.77 43.10 -8.84
N LEU A 67 -3.18 41.94 -8.53
CA LEU A 67 -2.62 41.64 -7.21
C LEU A 67 -1.39 42.50 -6.86
N SER A 68 -0.64 42.97 -7.85
CA SER A 68 0.45 43.94 -7.65
C SER A 68 -0.06 45.32 -7.21
N ARG A 69 -1.31 45.67 -7.54
CA ARG A 69 -1.95 46.94 -7.12
C ARG A 69 -2.62 46.81 -5.75
N ASP A 70 -3.21 45.66 -5.45
CA ASP A 70 -3.85 45.39 -4.16
C ASP A 70 -3.85 43.89 -3.84
N GLN A 71 -3.08 43.51 -2.81
CA GLN A 71 -2.91 42.11 -2.40
C GLN A 71 -4.08 41.58 -1.54
N ARG A 72 -5.00 42.44 -1.06
CA ARG A 72 -6.10 42.05 -0.16
C ARG A 72 -7.33 41.53 -0.90
N GLN A 73 -7.12 40.75 -1.96
CA GLN A 73 -8.16 40.23 -2.83
C GLN A 73 -8.13 38.69 -2.87
N PRO A 74 -8.77 38.01 -1.90
CA PRO A 74 -8.67 36.56 -1.75
C PRO A 74 -9.21 35.77 -2.96
N GLN A 75 -10.21 36.30 -3.66
CA GLN A 75 -10.76 35.67 -4.87
C GLN A 75 -9.77 35.68 -6.05
N LEU A 76 -8.96 36.73 -6.19
CA LEU A 76 -7.93 36.79 -7.24
C LEU A 76 -6.79 35.82 -6.94
N TRP A 77 -6.41 35.68 -5.68
CA TRP A 77 -5.45 34.68 -5.23
C TRP A 77 -5.96 33.26 -5.47
N GLU A 78 -7.24 32.97 -5.24
CA GLU A 78 -7.83 31.67 -5.56
C GLU A 78 -7.77 31.37 -7.07
N GLN A 79 -8.18 32.31 -7.92
CA GLN A 79 -8.15 32.14 -9.38
C GLN A 79 -6.74 31.97 -9.91
N LEU A 80 -5.77 32.72 -9.37
CA LEU A 80 -4.36 32.58 -9.73
C LEU A 80 -3.81 31.22 -9.28
N GLY A 81 -4.21 30.75 -8.10
CA GLY A 81 -3.86 29.42 -7.60
C GLY A 81 -4.40 28.30 -8.48
N GLN A 82 -5.66 28.40 -8.92
CA GLN A 82 -6.27 27.44 -9.85
C GLN A 82 -5.57 27.41 -11.20
N LEU A 83 -5.12 28.56 -11.69
CA LEU A 83 -4.38 28.65 -12.94
C LEU A 83 -3.01 27.99 -12.83
N TYR A 84 -2.25 28.29 -11.78
CA TYR A 84 -0.96 27.65 -11.51
C TYR A 84 -1.11 26.14 -11.28
N GLU A 85 -2.15 25.70 -10.57
CA GLU A 85 -2.43 24.28 -10.37
C GLU A 85 -2.78 23.58 -11.69
N SER A 86 -3.50 24.26 -12.60
CA SER A 86 -3.82 23.72 -13.93
C SER A 86 -2.61 23.57 -14.86
N GLU A 87 -1.54 24.33 -14.60
CA GLU A 87 -0.26 24.24 -15.33
C GLU A 87 0.77 23.38 -14.60
N GLN A 88 0.38 22.70 -13.51
CA GLN A 88 1.27 21.92 -12.63
C GLN A 88 2.39 22.74 -11.95
N GLU A 89 2.25 24.07 -11.87
CA GLU A 89 3.08 24.98 -11.08
C GLU A 89 2.58 25.00 -9.63
N LEU A 90 2.73 23.86 -8.96
CA LEU A 90 2.07 23.58 -7.67
C LEU A 90 2.59 24.46 -6.53
N GLU A 91 3.80 25.01 -6.63
CA GLU A 91 4.40 25.88 -5.62
C GLU A 91 3.74 27.25 -5.62
N GLU A 92 3.61 27.84 -6.81
CA GLU A 92 2.92 29.09 -7.06
C GLU A 92 1.43 28.93 -6.72
N ALA A 93 0.84 27.78 -7.04
CA ALA A 93 -0.54 27.45 -6.67
C ALA A 93 -0.74 27.42 -5.14
N ALA A 94 0.12 26.71 -4.41
CA ALA A 94 0.08 26.63 -2.96
C ALA A 94 0.27 28.01 -2.31
N HIS A 95 1.23 28.80 -2.80
CA HIS A 95 1.46 30.17 -2.34
C HIS A 95 0.22 31.05 -2.56
N CYS A 96 -0.45 30.91 -3.70
CA CYS A 96 -1.67 31.64 -4.02
C CYS A 96 -2.81 31.25 -3.08
N TYR A 97 -3.04 29.96 -2.83
CA TYR A 97 -4.08 29.50 -1.89
C TYR A 97 -3.79 29.91 -0.43
N GLN A 98 -2.52 29.91 -0.01
CA GLN A 98 -2.12 30.44 1.30
C GLN A 98 -2.32 31.96 1.40
N SER A 99 -2.06 32.70 0.33
CA SER A 99 -2.28 34.14 0.29
C SER A 99 -3.78 34.49 0.29
N ALA A 100 -4.61 33.70 -0.41
CA ALA A 100 -6.07 33.80 -0.36
C ALA A 100 -6.61 33.62 1.07
N THR A 101 -6.09 32.64 1.80
CA THR A 101 -6.52 32.38 3.19
C THR A 101 -6.04 33.45 4.17
N ARG A 102 -4.83 34.00 3.99
CA ARG A 102 -4.30 35.11 4.82
C ARG A 102 -5.10 36.41 4.67
N HIS A 103 -5.64 36.67 3.48
CA HIS A 103 -6.39 37.90 3.19
C HIS A 103 -7.91 37.73 3.32
N SER A 104 -8.38 36.57 3.76
CA SER A 104 -9.78 36.32 4.09
C SER A 104 -10.07 36.56 5.57
N GLY A 105 -11.23 37.16 5.88
CA GLY A 105 -11.80 37.10 7.23
C GLY A 105 -12.14 35.66 7.63
N TYR A 106 -12.15 35.38 8.94
CA TYR A 106 -12.33 34.04 9.50
C TYR A 106 -13.52 33.26 8.88
N GLY A 107 -13.21 32.14 8.21
CA GLY A 107 -14.18 31.08 7.88
C GLY A 107 -14.52 30.85 6.40
N ALA A 108 -14.38 31.84 5.51
CA ALA A 108 -14.91 31.74 4.13
C ALA A 108 -14.06 30.88 3.16
N PHE A 109 -12.76 30.78 3.37
CA PHE A 109 -11.82 30.09 2.46
C PHE A 109 -11.12 28.87 3.10
N GLY A 110 -11.75 28.24 4.10
CA GLY A 110 -11.16 27.08 4.81
C GLY A 110 -10.80 25.90 3.90
N HIS A 111 -11.55 25.70 2.81
CA HIS A 111 -11.28 24.66 1.81
C HIS A 111 -9.97 24.91 1.03
N LEU A 112 -9.56 26.17 0.84
CA LEU A 112 -8.28 26.51 0.22
C LEU A 112 -7.09 26.26 1.14
N ALA A 113 -7.27 26.31 2.46
CA ALA A 113 -6.24 25.89 3.40
C ALA A 113 -6.00 24.37 3.30
N THR A 114 -7.07 23.59 3.13
CA THR A 114 -6.99 22.15 2.85
C THR A 114 -6.33 21.89 1.49
N ARG A 115 -6.70 22.64 0.45
CA ARG A 115 -6.12 22.51 -0.90
C ARG A 115 -4.64 22.91 -0.93
N ALA A 116 -4.25 23.96 -0.24
CA ALA A 116 -2.84 24.33 -0.02
C ALA A 116 -2.08 23.27 0.78
N GLY A 117 -2.73 22.65 1.78
CA GLY A 117 -2.19 21.54 2.55
C GLY A 117 -2.04 20.25 1.74
N GLN A 118 -2.86 20.02 0.73
CA GLN A 118 -2.68 18.90 -0.21
C GLN A 118 -1.44 19.09 -1.10
N LEU A 119 -0.98 20.33 -1.26
CA LEU A 119 0.23 20.70 -1.99
C LEU A 119 1.48 20.76 -1.08
N LEU A 120 1.54 19.96 0.00
CA LEU A 120 2.63 19.93 0.99
C LEU A 120 4.03 19.85 0.35
N ARG A 121 4.69 21.00 0.27
CA ARG A 121 6.13 21.13 0.03
C ARG A 121 6.85 21.26 1.36
N LEU A 122 7.81 20.38 1.60
CA LEU A 122 8.65 20.48 2.79
C LEU A 122 9.79 21.46 2.52
N GLU A 123 9.69 22.67 3.04
CA GLU A 123 10.73 23.69 2.87
C GLU A 123 11.93 23.43 3.78
N SER A 124 11.74 22.70 4.89
CA SER A 124 12.81 22.38 5.82
C SER A 124 12.73 20.94 6.34
N LYS A 125 13.88 20.45 6.83
CA LYS A 125 13.93 19.21 7.62
C LYS A 125 12.99 19.26 8.82
N ARG A 126 12.73 20.42 9.42
CA ARG A 126 11.84 20.54 10.59
C ARG A 126 10.40 20.15 10.25
N ASP A 127 9.94 20.52 9.05
CA ASP A 127 8.56 20.27 8.62
C ASP A 127 8.32 18.76 8.44
N ALA A 128 9.31 18.04 7.93
CA ALA A 128 9.25 16.59 7.76
C ALA A 128 9.03 15.84 9.10
N PHE A 129 9.55 16.37 10.21
CA PHE A 129 9.45 15.77 11.53
C PHE A 129 8.28 16.32 12.36
N SER A 130 7.43 17.16 11.78
CA SER A 130 6.28 17.71 12.47
C SER A 130 5.22 16.63 12.74
N PRO A 131 4.65 16.55 13.95
CA PRO A 131 3.51 15.66 14.23
C PRO A 131 2.27 16.01 13.40
N VAL A 132 2.18 17.25 12.90
CA VAL A 132 1.10 17.68 11.99
C VAL A 132 1.15 16.92 10.67
N LEU A 133 2.35 16.60 10.17
CA LEU A 133 2.50 15.83 8.93
C LEU A 133 2.00 14.39 9.11
N LEU A 134 2.33 13.75 10.24
CA LEU A 134 1.77 12.45 10.59
C LEU A 134 0.24 12.51 10.63
N GLN A 135 -0.33 13.46 11.36
CA GLN A 135 -1.79 13.62 11.46
C GLN A 135 -2.43 13.80 10.09
N PHE A 136 -1.86 14.63 9.22
CA PHE A 136 -2.35 14.86 7.87
C PHE A 136 -2.30 13.60 7.01
N CYS A 137 -1.18 12.87 7.02
CA CYS A 137 -1.01 11.62 6.27
C CYS A 137 -1.96 10.52 6.76
N THR A 138 -2.26 10.47 8.06
CA THR A 138 -3.13 9.42 8.65
C THR A 138 -4.59 9.83 8.81
N ASP A 139 -4.98 11.06 8.42
CA ASP A 139 -6.37 11.47 8.46
C ASP A 139 -7.19 10.58 7.50
N PRO A 140 -8.24 9.89 7.97
CA PRO A 140 -9.07 9.04 7.12
C PRO A 140 -9.61 9.77 5.88
N LYS A 141 -9.79 11.09 5.93
CA LYS A 141 -10.27 11.88 4.78
C LYS A 141 -9.23 12.04 3.68
N ASN A 142 -7.96 11.77 3.96
CA ASN A 142 -6.85 11.87 3.02
C ASN A 142 -6.45 10.46 2.60
N PRO A 143 -6.96 9.94 1.46
CA PRO A 143 -6.66 8.58 1.02
C PRO A 143 -5.20 8.44 0.55
N ILE A 144 -4.64 9.49 -0.02
CA ILE A 144 -3.27 9.51 -0.54
C ILE A 144 -2.67 10.91 -0.39
N THR A 145 -1.38 10.97 -0.08
CA THR A 145 -0.64 12.23 0.08
C THR A 145 0.68 12.14 -0.65
N VAL A 146 0.95 13.11 -1.52
CA VAL A 146 2.28 13.28 -2.13
C VAL A 146 3.06 14.35 -1.38
N ILE A 147 4.26 14.00 -0.93
CA ILE A 147 5.16 14.88 -0.18
C ILE A 147 6.28 15.31 -1.12
N ARG A 148 6.18 16.55 -1.59
CA ARG A 148 7.06 17.07 -2.62
C ARG A 148 8.46 17.35 -2.10
N GLY A 149 9.48 16.92 -2.84
CA GLY A 149 10.88 17.24 -2.58
C GLY A 149 11.46 16.68 -1.26
N LEU A 150 10.80 15.69 -0.65
CA LEU A 150 11.22 15.12 0.65
C LEU A 150 12.70 14.70 0.65
N ALA A 151 13.16 14.06 -0.42
CA ALA A 151 14.54 13.62 -0.54
C ALA A 151 15.53 14.79 -0.44
N GLY A 152 15.23 15.92 -1.09
CA GLY A 152 16.03 17.14 -1.00
C GLY A 152 16.03 17.71 0.42
N SER A 153 14.85 17.85 1.03
CA SER A 153 14.68 18.42 2.37
C SER A 153 15.39 17.61 3.46
N LEU A 154 15.48 16.29 3.29
CA LEU A 154 16.18 15.37 4.19
C LEU A 154 17.62 15.05 3.78
N ARG A 155 18.07 15.54 2.62
CA ARG A 155 19.37 15.20 2.00
C ARG A 155 19.56 13.67 1.91
N LEU A 156 18.54 13.00 1.35
CA LEU A 156 18.62 11.59 1.00
C LEU A 156 19.47 11.42 -0.25
N ASN A 157 20.49 10.56 -0.17
CA ASN A 157 21.31 10.15 -1.29
C ASN A 157 20.59 9.06 -2.10
N LEU A 158 19.69 9.49 -2.99
CA LEU A 158 18.96 8.57 -3.89
C LEU A 158 19.88 7.83 -4.86
N GLY A 159 21.09 8.34 -5.10
CA GLY A 159 22.10 7.69 -5.95
C GLY A 159 22.46 6.27 -5.47
N LEU A 160 22.33 5.99 -4.16
CA LEU A 160 22.52 4.65 -3.60
C LEU A 160 21.54 3.59 -4.14
N PHE A 161 20.40 4.03 -4.68
CA PHE A 161 19.34 3.21 -5.27
C PHE A 161 19.31 3.31 -6.81
N SER A 162 20.30 3.99 -7.40
CA SER A 162 20.45 4.02 -8.85
C SER A 162 20.73 2.62 -9.40
N THR A 163 20.26 2.34 -10.62
CA THR A 163 20.50 1.06 -11.29
C THR A 163 21.99 0.69 -11.31
N LYS A 164 22.87 1.68 -11.54
CA LYS A 164 24.33 1.49 -11.48
C LYS A 164 24.79 1.00 -10.11
N SER A 165 24.44 1.72 -9.04
CA SER A 165 24.86 1.34 -7.68
C SER A 165 24.28 0.00 -7.23
N LEU A 166 23.08 -0.36 -7.69
CA LEU A 166 22.46 -1.65 -7.40
C LEU A 166 23.19 -2.82 -8.07
N VAL A 167 23.61 -2.65 -9.34
CA VAL A 167 24.42 -3.64 -10.07
C VAL A 167 25.78 -3.82 -9.40
N GLU A 168 26.44 -2.72 -9.03
CA GLU A 168 27.73 -2.74 -8.34
C GLU A 168 27.65 -3.41 -6.96
N ALA A 169 26.54 -3.21 -6.23
CA ALA A 169 26.34 -3.80 -4.92
C ALA A 169 26.01 -5.30 -4.99
N ASN A 170 25.09 -5.72 -5.89
CA ASN A 170 24.66 -7.12 -5.98
C ASN A 170 23.98 -7.46 -7.33
N GLY A 171 24.73 -7.43 -8.43
CA GLY A 171 24.20 -7.70 -9.77
C GLY A 171 23.52 -9.06 -9.98
N ASP A 172 23.89 -10.10 -9.21
CA ASP A 172 23.30 -11.44 -9.30
C ASP A 172 21.99 -11.59 -8.51
N HIS A 173 21.57 -10.56 -7.78
CA HIS A 173 20.34 -10.61 -6.99
C HIS A 173 19.13 -10.86 -7.91
N SER A 174 18.23 -11.74 -7.47
CA SER A 174 17.06 -12.14 -8.26
C SER A 174 16.05 -11.01 -8.39
N VAL A 175 15.50 -10.86 -9.58
CA VAL A 175 14.44 -9.90 -9.91
C VAL A 175 13.24 -10.68 -10.46
N GLU A 176 12.06 -10.48 -9.86
CA GLU A 176 10.82 -10.93 -10.50
C GLU A 176 10.49 -9.95 -11.64
N VAL A 177 10.13 -10.48 -12.80
CA VAL A 177 9.80 -9.67 -13.97
C VAL A 177 8.35 -9.87 -14.35
N ARG A 178 7.67 -8.76 -14.59
CA ARG A 178 6.35 -8.71 -15.22
C ARG A 178 6.49 -8.28 -16.67
N THR A 179 6.09 -9.14 -17.60
CA THR A 179 6.03 -8.80 -19.03
C THR A 179 4.63 -8.29 -19.35
N GLN A 180 4.60 -7.08 -19.90
CA GLN A 180 3.40 -6.25 -20.07
C GLN A 180 3.42 -5.62 -21.46
N VAL A 181 2.27 -5.07 -21.84
CA VAL A 181 2.10 -4.28 -23.05
C VAL A 181 2.10 -2.80 -22.67
N GLN A 182 2.95 -2.00 -23.32
CA GLN A 182 3.01 -0.56 -23.09
C GLN A 182 1.77 0.13 -23.66
N GLN A 183 1.05 0.85 -22.82
CA GLN A 183 -0.20 1.53 -23.14
C GLN A 183 -0.29 2.91 -22.44
N PRO A 184 -1.12 3.85 -22.91
CA PRO A 184 -1.42 5.10 -22.21
C PRO A 184 -1.93 4.83 -20.80
N SER A 185 -1.50 5.62 -19.82
CA SER A 185 -1.74 5.35 -18.39
C SER A 185 -3.22 5.37 -17.97
N ASP A 186 -4.06 6.10 -18.66
CA ASP A 186 -5.50 6.19 -18.42
C ASP A 186 -6.31 5.15 -19.21
N GLU A 187 -5.65 4.26 -19.95
CA GLU A 187 -6.30 3.28 -20.82
C GLU A 187 -5.76 1.86 -20.61
N ASN A 188 -6.61 0.86 -20.83
CA ASN A 188 -6.20 -0.53 -20.94
C ASN A 188 -7.06 -1.23 -21.99
N TRP A 189 -6.45 -1.60 -23.10
CA TRP A 189 -7.07 -2.19 -24.27
C TRP A 189 -6.88 -3.71 -24.27
N ASP A 190 -7.86 -4.40 -24.85
CA ASP A 190 -7.75 -5.81 -25.14
C ASP A 190 -6.68 -6.10 -26.22
N PRO A 191 -6.24 -7.36 -26.40
CA PRO A 191 -5.22 -7.70 -27.39
C PRO A 191 -5.56 -7.32 -28.84
N SER A 192 -6.86 -7.15 -29.15
CA SER A 192 -7.31 -6.70 -30.47
C SER A 192 -7.27 -5.18 -30.66
N GLY A 193 -7.15 -4.42 -29.57
CA GLY A 193 -7.13 -2.95 -29.59
C GLY A 193 -8.50 -2.35 -29.87
N SER A 194 -9.57 -3.13 -29.73
CA SER A 194 -10.92 -2.73 -30.11
C SER A 194 -11.70 -2.14 -28.94
N THR A 195 -11.46 -2.61 -27.72
CA THR A 195 -12.23 -2.22 -26.53
C THR A 195 -11.36 -2.08 -25.30
N GLN A 196 -11.69 -1.09 -24.47
CA GLN A 196 -11.08 -1.00 -23.14
C GLN A 196 -11.61 -2.10 -22.23
N THR A 197 -10.73 -2.62 -21.36
CA THR A 197 -10.99 -3.80 -20.55
C THR A 197 -10.36 -3.68 -19.17
N TRP A 198 -10.95 -4.34 -18.18
CA TRP A 198 -10.46 -4.34 -16.80
C TRP A 198 -9.30 -5.32 -16.57
N PRO A 199 -9.33 -6.57 -17.05
CA PRO A 199 -8.18 -7.47 -16.98
C PRO A 199 -6.90 -6.84 -17.56
N CYS A 200 -5.84 -6.82 -16.76
CA CYS A 200 -4.53 -6.29 -17.15
C CYS A 200 -3.54 -7.43 -17.33
N GLU A 201 -3.06 -7.63 -18.55
CA GLU A 201 -2.07 -8.67 -18.84
C GLU A 201 -0.72 -8.38 -18.14
N SER A 202 -0.22 -9.35 -17.39
CA SER A 202 1.04 -9.21 -16.65
C SER A 202 1.64 -10.59 -16.33
N SER A 203 2.44 -11.12 -17.25
CA SER A 203 3.02 -12.47 -17.11
C SER A 203 4.31 -12.45 -16.30
N ARG A 204 4.50 -13.45 -15.43
CA ARG A 204 5.62 -13.52 -14.48
C ARG A 204 6.79 -14.33 -15.02
N SER A 205 8.00 -13.79 -14.92
CA SER A 205 9.27 -14.48 -15.13
C SER A 205 10.32 -14.02 -14.11
N HIS A 206 11.56 -14.50 -14.21
CA HIS A 206 12.64 -14.12 -13.29
C HIS A 206 13.94 -13.83 -14.04
N THR A 207 14.73 -12.91 -13.52
CA THR A 207 16.07 -12.55 -14.02
C THR A 207 16.98 -12.11 -12.85
N THR A 208 18.10 -11.44 -13.15
CA THR A 208 18.98 -10.81 -12.15
C THR A 208 19.03 -9.29 -12.33
N ILE A 209 19.46 -8.55 -11.29
CA ILE A 209 19.62 -7.09 -11.34
C ILE A 209 20.51 -6.68 -12.52
N ALA A 210 21.64 -7.34 -12.74
CA ALA A 210 22.55 -7.03 -13.83
C ALA A 210 21.90 -7.18 -15.22
N LYS A 211 21.17 -8.28 -15.44
CA LYS A 211 20.49 -8.53 -16.72
C LYS A 211 19.32 -7.56 -16.93
N TYR A 212 18.57 -7.24 -15.88
CA TYR A 212 17.49 -6.27 -15.98
C TYR A 212 18.02 -4.85 -16.21
N ALA A 213 19.12 -4.48 -15.56
CA ALA A 213 19.79 -3.19 -15.76
C ALA A 213 20.25 -3.00 -17.21
N GLN A 214 20.78 -4.04 -17.84
CA GLN A 214 21.11 -4.03 -19.26
C GLN A 214 19.87 -3.76 -20.11
N TYR A 215 18.77 -4.48 -19.87
CA TYR A 215 17.51 -4.24 -20.56
C TYR A 215 16.99 -2.81 -20.38
N GLN A 216 16.98 -2.29 -19.14
CA GLN A 216 16.52 -0.93 -18.84
C GLN A 216 17.36 0.12 -19.57
N ALA A 217 18.69 -0.06 -19.62
CA ALA A 217 19.61 0.83 -20.31
C ALA A 217 19.46 0.76 -21.85
N SER A 218 19.36 -0.45 -22.41
CA SER A 218 19.14 -0.64 -23.85
C SER A 218 17.81 -0.03 -24.29
N SER A 219 16.74 -0.25 -23.52
CA SER A 219 15.42 0.36 -23.80
C SER A 219 15.46 1.89 -23.83
N PHE A 220 16.29 2.52 -23.01
CA PHE A 220 16.48 3.98 -23.00
C PHE A 220 17.31 4.45 -24.20
N GLN A 221 18.32 3.68 -24.61
CA GLN A 221 19.11 4.00 -25.80
C GLN A 221 18.31 3.87 -27.09
N GLU A 222 17.47 2.84 -27.20
CA GLU A 222 16.57 2.63 -28.33
C GLU A 222 15.60 3.82 -28.49
N SER A 223 14.97 4.29 -27.42
CA SER A 223 14.03 5.42 -27.51
C SER A 223 14.72 6.72 -27.94
N LEU A 224 15.96 6.96 -27.50
CA LEU A 224 16.73 8.13 -27.92
C LEU A 224 17.14 8.06 -29.40
N GLN A 225 17.24 6.87 -29.98
CA GLN A 225 17.52 6.68 -31.41
C GLN A 225 16.25 6.86 -32.23
N GLU A 226 15.11 6.35 -31.75
CA GLU A 226 13.79 6.54 -32.37
C GLU A 226 13.42 8.04 -32.44
N GLU A 227 13.62 8.81 -31.36
CA GLU A 227 13.35 10.27 -31.35
C GLU A 227 14.23 11.05 -32.34
N LYS A 228 15.51 10.69 -32.46
CA LYS A 228 16.44 11.35 -33.41
C LYS A 228 16.17 10.99 -34.86
N GLY A 229 15.79 9.74 -35.13
CA GLY A 229 15.41 9.29 -36.47
C GLY A 229 14.15 10.01 -36.97
N SER A 230 13.18 10.28 -36.09
CA SER A 230 12.01 11.08 -36.48
C SER A 230 12.34 12.56 -36.72
N GLU A 231 13.31 13.13 -36.01
CA GLU A 231 13.76 14.52 -36.26
C GLU A 231 14.54 14.65 -37.59
N GLU A 232 15.28 13.62 -38.00
CA GLU A 232 16.00 13.60 -39.29
C GLU A 232 15.07 13.36 -40.49
N GLU A 233 13.96 12.61 -40.33
CA GLU A 233 12.95 12.40 -41.38
C GLU A 233 12.07 13.65 -41.63
N ASP A 234 11.86 14.50 -40.63
CA ASP A 234 11.05 15.74 -40.76
C ASP A 234 11.82 16.92 -41.42
N GLU A 235 13.16 16.83 -41.58
CA GLU A 235 13.97 17.87 -42.25
C GLU A 235 14.13 17.68 -43.77
N ASP A 236 13.77 16.53 -44.34
CA ASP A 236 13.95 16.20 -45.77
C ASP A 236 12.67 16.34 -46.64
N ASP A 237 11.53 16.72 -46.06
CA ASP A 237 10.25 16.90 -46.79
C ASP A 237 9.93 18.39 -47.12
N GLU A 238 10.75 18.99 -48.00
CA GLU A 238 10.29 20.09 -48.88
C GLU A 238 10.59 19.75 -50.35
N GLU A 239 9.66 19.10 -51.07
CA GLU A 239 9.40 19.30 -52.51
C GLU A 239 8.06 18.62 -52.97
N PRO A 240 7.40 19.09 -54.06
CA PRO A 240 5.94 19.04 -54.16
C PRO A 240 5.34 17.85 -54.92
N VAL A 241 4.16 17.45 -54.43
CA VAL A 241 2.99 16.76 -55.04
C VAL A 241 3.15 16.15 -56.45
N SER A 242 3.07 14.82 -56.53
CA SER A 242 2.32 14.13 -57.60
C SER A 242 1.75 12.80 -57.12
N ALA A 243 0.46 12.59 -57.34
CA ALA A 243 -0.27 11.36 -56.98
C ALA A 243 -0.04 10.24 -58.01
N PRO A 244 -0.04 8.99 -57.55
CA PRO A 244 -0.84 7.96 -58.24
C PRO A 244 -1.67 7.07 -57.30
N GLU A 245 -2.70 6.47 -57.90
CA GLU A 245 -3.82 5.69 -57.34
C GLU A 245 -3.44 4.39 -56.59
N PRO A 246 -4.35 3.83 -55.74
CA PRO A 246 -4.04 2.72 -54.85
C PRO A 246 -4.26 1.37 -55.54
N THR A 247 -3.19 0.59 -55.70
CA THR A 247 -3.31 -0.86 -55.94
C THR A 247 -3.36 -1.61 -54.62
N SER A 248 -4.50 -2.25 -54.39
CA SER A 248 -4.80 -3.17 -53.30
C SER A 248 -3.79 -4.31 -53.19
N ASN A 249 -3.15 -4.45 -52.03
CA ASN A 249 -2.68 -5.74 -51.52
C ASN A 249 -2.87 -5.77 -50.00
N SER A 250 -3.87 -6.53 -49.58
CA SER A 250 -4.22 -6.82 -48.20
C SER A 250 -3.27 -7.87 -47.62
N ASN A 251 -2.32 -7.43 -46.78
CA ASN A 251 -1.77 -8.26 -45.71
C ASN A 251 -2.12 -7.58 -44.39
N LEU A 252 -3.26 -7.97 -43.83
CA LEU A 252 -3.66 -7.66 -42.45
C LEU A 252 -2.83 -8.53 -41.50
N ASP A 253 -1.54 -8.24 -41.39
CA ASP A 253 -0.80 -8.61 -40.19
C ASP A 253 -1.25 -7.64 -39.10
N GLN A 254 -2.02 -8.14 -38.14
CA GLN A 254 -2.45 -7.39 -36.97
C GLN A 254 -1.19 -6.85 -36.25
N LYS A 255 -0.91 -5.55 -36.41
CA LYS A 255 0.14 -4.89 -35.61
C LYS A 255 -0.27 -5.04 -34.13
N PRO A 256 0.61 -5.56 -33.27
CA PRO A 256 0.30 -5.70 -31.85
C PRO A 256 0.01 -4.33 -31.24
N VAL A 257 -0.97 -4.28 -30.34
CA VAL A 257 -1.41 -3.08 -29.62
C VAL A 257 -0.30 -2.67 -28.65
N GLY A 258 0.72 -1.96 -29.11
CA GLY A 258 1.80 -1.42 -28.25
C GLY A 258 3.03 -2.31 -28.09
N LYS A 259 4.12 -1.69 -27.62
CA LYS A 259 5.45 -2.31 -27.43
C LYS A 259 5.41 -3.24 -26.21
N ILE A 260 5.97 -4.45 -26.33
CA ILE A 260 6.13 -5.35 -25.19
C ILE A 260 7.27 -4.83 -24.31
N ILE A 261 7.00 -4.68 -23.02
CA ILE A 261 7.95 -4.19 -22.02
C ILE A 261 8.11 -5.18 -20.87
N LYS A 262 9.19 -5.03 -20.12
CA LYS A 262 9.46 -5.78 -18.88
C LYS A 262 9.54 -4.81 -17.73
N PHE A 263 8.90 -5.18 -16.62
CA PHE A 263 8.89 -4.46 -15.36
C PHE A 263 9.56 -5.31 -14.27
N GLY A 264 10.66 -4.82 -13.69
CA GLY A 264 11.38 -5.46 -12.60
C GLY A 264 10.76 -5.10 -11.25
N THR A 265 10.26 -6.10 -10.52
CA THR A 265 9.53 -5.94 -9.27
C THR A 265 10.00 -6.95 -8.21
N ASN A 266 9.50 -6.80 -6.97
CA ASN A 266 9.78 -7.69 -5.84
C ASN A 266 11.28 -7.91 -5.56
N ILE A 267 12.10 -6.88 -5.80
CA ILE A 267 13.54 -6.91 -5.51
C ILE A 267 13.72 -6.58 -4.02
N ASP A 268 14.04 -7.56 -3.21
CA ASP A 268 14.09 -7.41 -1.75
C ASP A 268 15.45 -6.89 -1.28
N LEU A 269 15.45 -5.73 -0.62
CA LEU A 269 16.65 -5.11 -0.08
C LEU A 269 16.91 -5.51 1.39
N SER A 270 16.30 -6.59 1.87
CA SER A 270 16.47 -7.03 3.26
C SER A 270 17.81 -7.71 3.53
N ASP A 271 18.27 -7.66 4.79
CA ASP A 271 19.47 -8.36 5.24
C ASP A 271 19.21 -9.88 5.21
N PRO A 272 20.01 -10.71 4.51
CA PRO A 272 19.80 -12.16 4.36
C PRO A 272 19.70 -13.00 5.65
N LYS A 273 19.83 -12.41 6.84
CA LYS A 273 19.24 -13.01 8.05
C LYS A 273 17.72 -13.23 7.94
N SER A 274 17.02 -12.45 7.11
CA SER A 274 15.58 -12.51 6.79
C SER A 274 15.21 -13.54 5.72
N LEU A 275 16.16 -13.90 4.84
CA LEU A 275 15.96 -14.83 3.71
C LEU A 275 15.84 -16.30 4.13
N ARG A 276 15.80 -16.57 5.44
CA ARG A 276 15.66 -17.93 6.00
C ARG A 276 14.32 -18.62 5.68
N TYR A 277 13.35 -17.95 5.04
CA TYR A 277 11.98 -18.47 4.92
C TYR A 277 11.35 -18.35 3.52
N LYS A 278 12.12 -18.50 2.44
CA LYS A 278 11.56 -18.75 1.09
C LYS A 278 11.28 -20.24 0.79
N THR A 279 11.27 -21.10 1.80
CA THR A 279 10.95 -22.53 1.67
C THR A 279 9.74 -22.85 2.55
N PRO A 280 8.81 -23.73 2.13
CA PRO A 280 7.71 -24.18 2.96
C PRO A 280 8.24 -24.57 4.34
N CYS A 281 7.50 -24.20 5.39
CA CYS A 281 7.83 -24.46 6.77
C CYS A 281 7.86 -25.98 7.01
N SER A 282 8.97 -26.63 6.66
CA SER A 282 9.09 -28.08 6.75
C SER A 282 10.52 -28.58 6.93
N VAL A 283 11.57 -27.75 6.85
CA VAL A 283 12.95 -28.27 6.89
C VAL A 283 13.86 -27.55 7.90
N TYR A 284 14.28 -28.34 8.89
CA TYR A 284 15.51 -28.28 9.71
C TYR A 284 15.44 -27.78 11.15
N GLN A 285 15.52 -28.77 12.05
CA GLN A 285 16.05 -28.62 13.41
C GLN A 285 17.41 -29.32 13.60
N THR A 286 18.12 -29.72 12.53
CA THR A 286 19.36 -30.53 12.67
C THR A 286 20.56 -30.08 11.83
N PHE A 287 20.44 -29.05 10.99
CA PHE A 287 21.57 -28.52 10.19
C PHE A 287 22.06 -27.13 10.64
N HIS A 288 21.53 -26.64 11.76
CA HIS A 288 21.77 -25.27 12.21
C HIS A 288 23.24 -25.05 12.62
N SER A 289 23.96 -26.08 13.06
CA SER A 289 25.34 -25.94 13.56
C SER A 289 26.39 -25.89 12.45
N LEU A 290 26.25 -26.72 11.41
CA LEU A 290 27.26 -26.83 10.35
C LEU A 290 27.14 -25.72 9.29
N LEU A 291 25.90 -25.32 8.95
CA LEU A 291 25.65 -24.24 7.99
C LEU A 291 26.05 -22.87 8.55
N THR A 292 25.86 -22.65 9.86
CA THR A 292 26.32 -21.42 10.55
C THR A 292 27.85 -21.34 10.63
N TRP A 293 28.55 -22.47 10.65
CA TRP A 293 30.00 -22.51 10.61
C TRP A 293 30.54 -22.23 9.19
N LEU A 294 29.95 -22.82 8.15
CA LEU A 294 30.34 -22.58 6.75
C LEU A 294 30.02 -21.14 6.27
N LEU A 295 28.90 -20.56 6.70
CA LEU A 295 28.52 -19.15 6.42
C LEU A 295 29.36 -18.13 7.19
N ARG A 296 30.22 -18.57 8.13
CA ARG A 296 31.18 -17.71 8.83
C ARG A 296 32.52 -17.61 8.07
N ILE A 297 32.78 -18.53 7.15
CA ILE A 297 34.01 -18.58 6.32
C ILE A 297 33.82 -17.82 4.99
N ARG A 298 32.58 -17.69 4.49
CA ARG A 298 32.22 -16.71 3.45
C ARG A 298 31.71 -15.44 4.12
N GLY A 299 32.43 -14.33 3.96
CA GLY A 299 32.13 -13.03 4.60
C GLY A 299 30.63 -12.72 4.71
N SER A 300 30.22 -12.25 5.89
CA SER A 300 28.84 -12.09 6.32
C SER A 300 27.93 -11.47 5.26
N ALA A 301 26.90 -12.20 4.86
CA ALA A 301 25.85 -11.71 3.96
C ALA A 301 25.03 -10.52 4.56
N SER A 302 25.21 -10.20 5.84
CA SER A 302 24.57 -9.08 6.56
C SER A 302 25.06 -7.67 6.19
N VAL A 303 25.55 -7.47 4.97
CA VAL A 303 26.30 -6.26 4.56
C VAL A 303 25.85 -5.68 3.21
N LEU A 304 25.08 -6.41 2.40
CA LEU A 304 24.87 -6.09 0.97
C LEU A 304 24.15 -4.75 0.74
N TRP A 305 23.06 -4.48 1.46
CA TRP A 305 22.25 -3.27 1.29
C TRP A 305 22.41 -2.25 2.43
N LYS A 306 23.48 -2.38 3.22
CA LYS A 306 23.67 -1.58 4.43
C LYS A 306 23.65 -0.07 4.16
N PRO A 307 24.35 0.47 3.15
CA PRO A 307 24.30 1.91 2.84
C PRO A 307 22.89 2.37 2.49
N GLN A 308 22.17 1.61 1.66
CA GLN A 308 20.79 1.88 1.25
C GLN A 308 19.86 1.93 2.48
N LEU A 309 19.88 0.91 3.32
CA LEU A 309 18.99 0.84 4.49
C LEU A 309 19.33 1.89 5.57
N GLN A 310 20.62 2.21 5.76
CA GLN A 310 21.03 3.27 6.68
C GLN A 310 20.54 4.65 6.24
N GLU A 311 20.48 4.89 4.93
CA GLU A 311 20.01 6.15 4.37
C GLU A 311 18.53 6.43 4.74
N LEU A 312 17.70 5.38 4.76
CA LEU A 312 16.28 5.47 5.10
C LEU A 312 16.03 5.78 6.58
N LEU A 313 17.02 5.62 7.46
CA LEU A 313 16.91 6.03 8.87
C LEU A 313 16.78 7.56 9.04
N LYS A 314 17.12 8.34 8.00
CA LYS A 314 16.92 9.79 7.97
C LYS A 314 15.45 10.20 7.90
N LEU A 315 14.55 9.29 7.49
CA LEU A 315 13.12 9.55 7.41
C LEU A 315 12.50 9.82 8.80
N PRO A 316 11.36 10.53 8.88
CA PRO A 316 10.54 10.62 10.08
C PRO A 316 10.10 9.24 10.57
N ALA A 317 9.96 9.08 11.88
CA ALA A 317 9.75 7.76 12.49
C ALA A 317 8.49 7.02 11.99
N PHE A 318 7.44 7.74 11.60
CA PHE A 318 6.20 7.12 11.10
C PHE A 318 6.28 6.63 9.65
N MET A 319 7.32 7.02 8.91
CA MET A 319 7.59 6.57 7.55
C MET A 319 8.66 5.48 7.49
N ARG A 320 9.38 5.21 8.58
CA ARG A 320 10.48 4.24 8.59
C ARG A 320 9.97 2.80 8.51
N VAL A 321 10.75 1.97 7.82
CA VAL A 321 10.60 0.50 7.76
C VAL A 321 10.43 -0.11 9.15
N SER A 322 11.21 0.37 10.13
CA SER A 322 11.09 -0.05 11.52
C SER A 322 11.01 1.13 12.48
N SER A 323 10.03 1.08 13.39
CA SER A 323 9.75 2.10 14.40
C SER A 323 8.88 1.50 15.51
N SER A 324 9.00 2.00 16.75
CA SER A 324 8.12 1.58 17.85
C SER A 324 6.65 1.92 17.59
N GLY A 325 6.39 2.96 16.79
CA GLY A 325 5.06 3.39 16.38
C GLY A 325 4.47 2.65 15.17
N ASN A 326 5.16 1.65 14.64
CA ASN A 326 4.76 0.87 13.47
C ASN A 326 4.36 -0.55 13.88
N MET A 327 3.08 -0.92 13.71
CA MET A 327 2.56 -2.26 14.01
C MET A 327 3.35 -3.38 13.33
N LEU A 328 3.84 -3.17 12.11
CA LEU A 328 4.62 -4.17 11.37
C LEU A 328 5.99 -4.45 12.01
N SER A 329 6.49 -3.54 12.87
CA SER A 329 7.69 -3.78 13.68
C SER A 329 7.43 -4.71 14.88
N HIS A 330 6.16 -4.95 15.21
CA HIS A 330 5.74 -5.83 16.30
C HIS A 330 5.30 -7.22 15.82
N VAL A 331 5.47 -7.52 14.51
CA VAL A 331 5.23 -8.85 13.93
C VAL A 331 6.23 -9.90 14.45
N GLY A 332 7.45 -9.48 14.82
CA GLY A 332 8.48 -10.38 15.36
C GLY A 332 9.19 -11.27 14.33
N HIS A 333 8.83 -11.16 13.04
CA HIS A 333 9.50 -11.82 11.93
C HIS A 333 9.37 -10.99 10.64
N THR A 334 10.12 -11.36 9.60
CA THR A 334 10.09 -10.66 8.31
C THR A 334 8.84 -11.00 7.51
N ILE A 335 8.17 -9.96 7.01
CA ILE A 335 7.18 -10.03 5.94
C ILE A 335 7.75 -9.23 4.78
N LEU A 336 8.24 -9.94 3.76
CA LEU A 336 8.95 -9.35 2.62
C LEU A 336 8.08 -8.30 1.92
N GLY A 337 8.63 -7.11 1.72
CA GLY A 337 7.94 -5.98 1.09
C GLY A 337 7.04 -5.17 2.00
N MET A 338 6.67 -5.70 3.16
CA MET A 338 5.91 -4.94 4.15
C MET A 338 6.84 -4.32 5.20
N ASN A 339 7.54 -5.15 5.97
CA ASN A 339 8.51 -4.68 6.96
C ASN A 339 9.97 -4.79 6.48
N THR A 340 10.14 -4.98 5.18
CA THR A 340 11.40 -4.83 4.45
C THR A 340 11.18 -3.98 3.21
N VAL A 341 12.24 -3.35 2.73
CA VAL A 341 12.19 -2.51 1.54
C VAL A 341 12.15 -3.39 0.29
N GLN A 342 11.18 -3.13 -0.58
CA GLN A 342 11.17 -3.60 -1.95
C GLN A 342 11.60 -2.50 -2.91
N LEU A 343 12.34 -2.91 -3.94
CA LEU A 343 12.77 -2.06 -5.04
C LEU A 343 12.05 -2.49 -6.34
N TYR A 344 11.73 -1.49 -7.14
CA TYR A 344 11.12 -1.59 -8.46
C TYR A 344 12.05 -0.91 -9.47
N MET A 345 12.34 -1.57 -10.59
CA MET A 345 13.11 -1.02 -11.70
C MET A 345 12.21 -0.94 -12.92
N LYS A 346 12.02 0.26 -13.48
CA LYS A 346 10.93 0.52 -14.43
C LYS A 346 11.42 1.14 -15.73
N VAL A 347 10.69 0.84 -16.80
CA VAL A 347 10.70 1.51 -18.10
C VAL A 347 9.33 2.15 -18.34
N PRO A 348 9.17 3.12 -19.26
CA PRO A 348 7.87 3.70 -19.60
C PRO A 348 6.79 2.63 -19.85
N GLY A 349 5.62 2.81 -19.25
CA GLY A 349 4.51 1.86 -19.32
C GLY A 349 4.53 0.75 -18.28
N SER A 350 5.57 0.61 -17.45
CA SER A 350 5.60 -0.41 -16.38
C SER A 350 4.47 -0.18 -15.39
N ARG A 351 3.56 -1.17 -15.24
CA ARG A 351 2.35 -1.04 -14.42
C ARG A 351 2.40 -1.89 -13.16
N THR A 352 2.03 -1.30 -12.03
CA THR A 352 1.48 -2.02 -10.89
C THR A 352 -0.05 -1.91 -10.97
N PRO A 353 -0.78 -3.01 -11.23
CA PRO A 353 -2.24 -2.98 -11.40
C PRO A 353 -2.96 -2.59 -10.11
N GLY A 354 -4.28 -2.41 -10.22
CA GLY A 354 -5.15 -2.04 -9.12
C GLY A 354 -5.09 -3.03 -7.97
N HIS A 355 -4.97 -2.49 -6.75
CA HIS A 355 -4.99 -3.27 -5.52
C HIS A 355 -5.25 -2.36 -4.30
N GLN A 356 -5.55 -2.99 -3.17
CA GLN A 356 -5.29 -2.44 -1.85
C GLN A 356 -4.05 -3.14 -1.27
N GLU A 357 -3.35 -2.46 -0.38
CA GLU A 357 -2.24 -3.05 0.34
C GLU A 357 -2.68 -4.27 1.17
N ASN A 358 -1.73 -5.17 1.42
CA ASN A 358 -1.97 -6.36 2.23
C ASN A 358 -2.48 -5.98 3.62
N ASN A 359 -3.61 -6.58 4.03
CA ASN A 359 -4.31 -6.25 5.27
C ASN A 359 -4.54 -4.72 5.44
N ASN A 360 -4.76 -3.98 4.34
CA ASN A 360 -5.03 -2.54 4.33
C ASN A 360 -3.99 -1.67 5.09
N PHE A 361 -2.74 -2.12 5.21
CA PHE A 361 -1.68 -1.31 5.80
C PHE A 361 -1.35 -0.09 4.93
N CYS A 362 -0.96 1.03 5.56
CA CYS A 362 -0.41 2.15 4.81
C CYS A 362 0.86 1.72 4.04
N SER A 363 1.14 2.45 2.96
CA SER A 363 2.33 2.23 2.13
C SER A 363 3.10 3.52 1.92
N VAL A 364 4.42 3.37 1.85
CA VAL A 364 5.38 4.45 1.61
C VAL A 364 6.11 4.12 0.32
N ASN A 365 6.09 5.04 -0.65
CA ASN A 365 6.81 4.89 -1.91
C ASN A 365 7.67 6.11 -2.21
N ILE A 366 8.94 5.92 -2.57
CA ILE A 366 9.84 6.99 -2.99
C ILE A 366 10.28 6.72 -4.42
N ASN A 367 10.08 7.70 -5.31
CA ASN A 367 10.62 7.66 -6.67
C ASN A 367 12.10 8.07 -6.64
N ILE A 368 12.96 7.19 -7.13
CA ILE A 368 14.42 7.43 -7.25
C ILE A 368 14.74 8.27 -8.49
N GLY A 369 13.90 8.17 -9.53
CA GLY A 369 14.12 8.81 -10.82
C GLY A 369 15.03 8.03 -11.77
N PRO A 370 15.44 8.64 -12.90
CA PRO A 370 15.19 10.05 -13.27
C PRO A 370 13.77 10.34 -13.80
N GLY A 371 13.05 9.33 -14.28
CA GLY A 371 11.70 9.48 -14.80
C GLY A 371 10.62 9.61 -13.73
N ASP A 372 9.44 10.03 -14.17
CA ASP A 372 8.27 10.20 -13.32
C ASP A 372 7.42 8.91 -13.24
N CYS A 373 6.60 8.82 -12.19
CA CYS A 373 5.52 7.84 -12.07
C CYS A 373 4.18 8.57 -12.02
N GLU A 374 3.16 8.02 -12.66
CA GLU A 374 1.78 8.49 -12.56
C GLU A 374 0.97 7.56 -11.65
N TRP A 375 0.25 8.18 -10.73
CA TRP A 375 -0.53 7.52 -9.69
C TRP A 375 -2.01 7.77 -9.88
N PHE A 376 -2.78 6.73 -9.62
CA PHE A 376 -4.23 6.77 -9.54
C PHE A 376 -4.66 6.15 -8.22
N ALA A 377 -5.59 6.79 -7.53
CA ALA A 377 -6.08 6.29 -6.25
C ALA A 377 -7.56 6.60 -6.05
N VAL A 378 -8.23 5.71 -5.33
CA VAL A 378 -9.62 5.83 -4.91
C VAL A 378 -9.68 5.58 -3.40
N HIS A 379 -10.46 6.42 -2.71
CA HIS A 379 -10.65 6.30 -1.28
C HIS A 379 -11.20 4.91 -0.89
N GLU A 380 -10.76 4.39 0.25
CA GLU A 380 -11.10 3.05 0.77
C GLU A 380 -12.60 2.75 0.66
N SER A 381 -13.48 3.70 1.02
CA SER A 381 -14.93 3.52 1.02
C SER A 381 -15.59 3.06 -0.29
N TYR A 382 -14.87 3.09 -1.42
CA TYR A 382 -15.36 2.64 -2.73
C TYR A 382 -14.80 1.27 -3.15
N TRP A 383 -14.03 0.60 -2.29
CA TRP A 383 -13.37 -0.67 -2.64
C TRP A 383 -14.36 -1.77 -3.02
N GLU A 384 -15.53 -1.82 -2.37
CA GLU A 384 -16.60 -2.78 -2.72
C GLU A 384 -17.15 -2.53 -4.13
N ALA A 385 -17.39 -1.25 -4.49
CA ALA A 385 -17.88 -0.91 -5.83
C ALA A 385 -16.84 -1.23 -6.92
N ILE A 386 -15.55 -1.09 -6.62
CA ILE A 386 -14.47 -1.50 -7.52
C ILE A 386 -14.40 -3.04 -7.60
N SER A 387 -14.62 -3.73 -6.48
CA SER A 387 -14.73 -5.20 -6.48
C SER A 387 -15.89 -5.68 -7.36
N ASP A 388 -17.05 -5.00 -7.34
CA ASP A 388 -18.19 -5.32 -8.22
C ASP A 388 -17.83 -5.17 -9.70
N PHE A 389 -17.01 -4.18 -10.06
CA PHE A 389 -16.49 -4.06 -11.43
C PHE A 389 -15.55 -5.22 -11.78
N CYS A 390 -14.61 -5.57 -10.89
CA CYS A 390 -13.74 -6.72 -11.10
C CYS A 390 -14.57 -8.00 -11.36
N GLU A 391 -15.58 -8.27 -10.52
CA GLU A 391 -16.49 -9.42 -10.70
C GLU A 391 -17.25 -9.35 -12.03
N LYS A 392 -17.80 -8.20 -12.40
CA LYS A 392 -18.50 -7.98 -13.69
C LYS A 392 -17.60 -8.28 -14.89
N HIS A 393 -16.31 -7.99 -14.79
CA HIS A 393 -15.33 -8.21 -15.86
C HIS A 393 -14.56 -9.52 -15.72
N GLY A 394 -14.97 -10.42 -14.81
CA GLY A 394 -14.41 -11.76 -14.67
C GLY A 394 -12.97 -11.79 -14.16
N VAL A 395 -12.55 -10.80 -13.38
CA VAL A 395 -11.23 -10.73 -12.72
C VAL A 395 -11.40 -10.67 -11.20
N ASP A 396 -10.59 -11.42 -10.46
CA ASP A 396 -10.67 -11.40 -9.00
C ASP A 396 -10.10 -10.08 -8.44
N TYR A 397 -10.83 -9.45 -7.52
CA TYR A 397 -10.43 -8.16 -6.94
C TYR A 397 -9.15 -8.27 -6.08
N LEU A 398 -9.03 -9.32 -5.26
CA LEU A 398 -7.96 -9.44 -4.26
C LEU A 398 -6.65 -10.00 -4.85
N THR A 399 -6.75 -10.86 -5.85
CA THR A 399 -5.62 -11.65 -6.38
C THR A 399 -5.42 -11.52 -7.88
N GLY A 400 -6.40 -10.97 -8.59
CA GLY A 400 -6.32 -10.73 -10.02
C GLY A 400 -5.44 -9.54 -10.40
N SER A 401 -5.19 -9.41 -11.70
CA SER A 401 -4.46 -8.28 -12.28
C SER A 401 -5.46 -7.45 -13.09
N TRP A 402 -5.79 -6.26 -12.61
CA TRP A 402 -6.81 -5.40 -13.21
C TRP A 402 -6.37 -3.94 -13.29
N TRP A 403 -6.80 -3.24 -14.34
CA TRP A 403 -6.56 -1.82 -14.59
C TRP A 403 -7.91 -1.14 -14.81
N PRO A 404 -8.36 -0.25 -13.92
CA PRO A 404 -9.69 0.34 -14.04
C PRO A 404 -9.85 1.16 -15.32
N VAL A 405 -11.01 0.99 -15.97
CA VAL A 405 -11.47 1.90 -17.02
C VAL A 405 -12.01 3.16 -16.34
N LEU A 406 -11.35 4.31 -16.55
CA LEU A 406 -11.67 5.53 -15.80
C LEU A 406 -13.11 6.03 -16.06
N GLU A 407 -13.62 5.80 -17.26
CA GLU A 407 -14.99 6.17 -17.63
C GLU A 407 -16.04 5.40 -16.82
N ASP A 408 -15.80 4.11 -16.54
CA ASP A 408 -16.68 3.31 -15.68
C ASP A 408 -16.74 3.88 -14.26
N LEU A 409 -15.59 4.30 -13.72
CA LEU A 409 -15.51 4.93 -12.40
C LEU A 409 -16.23 6.29 -12.38
N TYR A 410 -16.05 7.10 -13.43
CA TYR A 410 -16.73 8.38 -13.57
C TYR A 410 -18.25 8.22 -13.63
N GLN A 411 -18.76 7.28 -14.42
CA GLN A 411 -20.19 6.99 -14.53
C GLN A 411 -20.77 6.45 -13.21
N ALA A 412 -19.97 5.72 -12.43
CA ALA A 412 -20.34 5.27 -11.08
C ALA A 412 -20.20 6.34 -9.99
N ASN A 413 -19.82 7.59 -10.34
CA ASN A 413 -19.53 8.68 -9.40
C ASN A 413 -18.45 8.33 -8.37
N ILE A 414 -17.43 7.58 -8.76
CA ILE A 414 -16.29 7.21 -7.93
C ILE A 414 -15.16 8.24 -8.16
N PRO A 415 -14.78 9.04 -7.14
CA PRO A 415 -13.70 10.02 -7.30
C PRO A 415 -12.33 9.34 -7.46
N VAL A 416 -11.59 9.75 -8.49
CA VAL A 416 -10.23 9.26 -8.76
C VAL A 416 -9.23 10.41 -8.53
N TYR A 417 -8.26 10.18 -7.64
CA TYR A 417 -7.10 11.04 -7.46
C TYR A 417 -6.06 10.65 -8.50
N ARG A 418 -5.61 11.59 -9.33
CA ARG A 418 -4.58 11.38 -10.37
C ARG A 418 -3.48 12.41 -10.21
N PHE A 419 -2.22 11.97 -10.13
CA PHE A 419 -1.08 12.89 -10.00
C PHE A 419 0.25 12.25 -10.44
N ILE A 420 1.23 13.11 -10.71
CA ILE A 420 2.60 12.70 -11.03
C ILE A 420 3.46 12.72 -9.78
N GLN A 421 4.28 11.68 -9.57
CA GLN A 421 5.32 11.57 -8.56
C GLN A 421 6.69 11.76 -9.24
N ARG A 422 7.35 12.88 -8.95
CA ARG A 422 8.67 13.21 -9.51
C ARG A 422 9.80 12.57 -8.69
N PRO A 423 11.04 12.52 -9.21
CA PRO A 423 12.19 12.02 -8.45
C PRO A 423 12.34 12.73 -7.09
N GLY A 424 12.48 11.94 -6.03
CA GLY A 424 12.61 12.42 -4.66
C GLY A 424 11.31 12.76 -3.93
N ASP A 425 10.17 12.70 -4.62
CA ASP A 425 8.86 12.76 -3.99
C ASP A 425 8.54 11.45 -3.27
N LEU A 426 7.92 11.56 -2.09
CA LEU A 426 7.37 10.43 -1.35
C LEU A 426 5.86 10.41 -1.50
N VAL A 427 5.30 9.28 -1.88
CA VAL A 427 3.86 9.02 -1.84
C VAL A 427 3.53 8.21 -0.59
N TRP A 428 2.61 8.75 0.21
CA TRP A 428 1.99 8.09 1.34
C TRP A 428 0.60 7.60 0.91
N ILE A 429 0.41 6.29 0.88
CA ILE A 429 -0.87 5.65 0.63
C ILE A 429 -1.48 5.34 2.00
N ASN A 430 -2.63 5.94 2.30
CA ASN A 430 -3.30 5.74 3.58
C ASN A 430 -4.00 4.37 3.62
N ALA A 431 -4.41 3.95 4.82
CA ALA A 431 -4.96 2.64 5.08
C ALA A 431 -6.17 2.35 4.17
N GLY A 432 -6.11 1.21 3.46
CA GLY A 432 -7.18 0.73 2.59
C GLY A 432 -7.40 1.50 1.28
N THR A 433 -6.57 2.50 0.94
CA THR A 433 -6.71 3.20 -0.34
C THR A 433 -6.47 2.25 -1.52
N VAL A 434 -7.44 2.19 -2.43
CA VAL A 434 -7.33 1.44 -3.70
C VAL A 434 -6.45 2.26 -4.63
N HIS A 435 -5.44 1.66 -5.26
CA HIS A 435 -4.55 2.42 -6.14
C HIS A 435 -3.90 1.56 -7.22
N TRP A 436 -3.46 2.22 -8.29
CA TRP A 436 -2.69 1.66 -9.39
C TRP A 436 -1.69 2.70 -9.92
N VAL A 437 -0.61 2.22 -10.53
CA VAL A 437 0.56 3.07 -10.85
C VAL A 437 1.18 2.68 -12.16
N GLN A 438 1.58 3.67 -12.97
CA GLN A 438 2.35 3.47 -14.19
C GLN A 438 3.61 4.33 -14.17
N ALA A 439 4.75 3.77 -14.61
CA ALA A 439 5.92 4.57 -14.91
C ALA A 439 5.70 5.39 -16.20
N VAL A 440 5.94 6.70 -16.12
CA VAL A 440 5.95 7.58 -17.28
C VAL A 440 7.33 7.54 -17.95
N GLY A 441 8.39 7.56 -17.14
CA GLY A 441 9.78 7.48 -17.61
C GLY A 441 10.54 6.29 -17.05
N TRP A 442 11.80 6.15 -17.46
CA TRP A 442 12.74 5.21 -16.83
C TRP A 442 13.07 5.66 -15.42
N CYS A 443 12.69 4.86 -14.43
CA CYS A 443 12.89 5.19 -13.03
C CYS A 443 13.02 3.94 -12.18
N ASN A 444 13.51 4.11 -10.96
CA ASN A 444 13.38 3.11 -9.91
C ASN A 444 12.45 3.67 -8.82
N ASN A 445 11.77 2.79 -8.10
CA ASN A 445 11.08 3.16 -6.86
C ASN A 445 11.54 2.24 -5.74
N ILE A 446 11.47 2.73 -4.51
CA ILE A 446 11.51 1.90 -3.31
C ILE A 446 10.19 2.04 -2.56
N ALA A 447 9.69 0.94 -2.01
CA ALA A 447 8.49 0.96 -1.18
C ALA A 447 8.53 -0.06 -0.04
N TRP A 448 7.72 0.21 0.98
CA TRP A 448 7.43 -0.68 2.09
C TRP A 448 6.13 -0.25 2.76
N ASN A 449 5.58 -1.09 3.63
CA ASN A 449 4.39 -0.77 4.40
C ASN A 449 4.73 -0.26 5.80
N VAL A 450 3.81 0.52 6.35
CA VAL A 450 3.83 0.94 7.75
C VAL A 450 2.43 0.81 8.32
N GLY A 451 2.32 0.44 9.60
CA GLY A 451 1.05 0.40 10.31
C GLY A 451 1.05 1.42 11.44
N PRO A 452 0.62 2.67 11.21
CA PRO A 452 0.47 3.64 12.27
C PRO A 452 -0.43 3.12 13.40
N LEU A 453 -0.03 3.36 14.66
CA LEU A 453 -0.83 2.99 15.83
C LEU A 453 -2.00 3.97 16.04
N ASN A 454 -3.01 3.90 15.19
CA ASN A 454 -4.29 4.60 15.35
C ASN A 454 -5.48 3.66 15.10
N ALA A 455 -6.67 4.08 15.52
CA ALA A 455 -7.88 3.26 15.43
C ALA A 455 -8.23 2.90 13.97
N TYR A 456 -8.14 3.85 13.05
CA TYR A 456 -8.51 3.67 11.65
C TYR A 456 -7.67 2.58 10.95
N GLN A 457 -6.35 2.64 11.11
CA GLN A 457 -5.45 1.62 10.55
C GLN A 457 -5.71 0.24 11.15
N TYR A 458 -5.87 0.14 12.48
CA TYR A 458 -6.10 -1.16 13.14
C TYR A 458 -7.45 -1.76 12.72
N GLN A 459 -8.49 -0.93 12.63
CA GLN A 459 -9.82 -1.32 12.16
C GLN A 459 -9.77 -1.94 10.77
N LEU A 460 -9.28 -1.19 9.77
CA LEU A 460 -9.25 -1.65 8.38
C LEU A 460 -8.37 -2.89 8.19
N ALA A 461 -7.32 -3.04 9.01
CA ALA A 461 -6.47 -4.22 8.97
C ALA A 461 -7.16 -5.47 9.51
N LEU A 462 -7.96 -5.32 10.57
CA LEU A 462 -8.75 -6.43 11.13
C LEU A 462 -9.95 -6.77 10.23
N GLU A 463 -10.62 -5.78 9.66
CA GLU A 463 -11.71 -6.00 8.69
C GLU A 463 -11.21 -6.74 7.44
N ARG A 464 -10.06 -6.35 6.87
CA ARG A 464 -9.46 -7.09 5.77
C ARG A 464 -8.99 -8.48 6.19
N TYR A 465 -8.50 -8.65 7.42
CA TYR A 465 -8.09 -9.95 7.93
C TYR A 465 -9.27 -10.94 7.96
N GLU A 466 -10.43 -10.51 8.46
CA GLU A 466 -11.65 -11.32 8.48
C GLU A 466 -12.21 -11.55 7.07
N TRP A 467 -12.20 -10.51 6.21
CA TRP A 467 -12.66 -10.63 4.83
C TRP A 467 -11.82 -11.63 4.01
N ASN A 468 -10.50 -11.62 4.23
CA ASN A 468 -9.58 -12.55 3.59
C ASN A 468 -9.92 -14.00 3.97
N GLU A 469 -10.24 -14.28 5.23
CA GLU A 469 -10.68 -15.61 5.66
C GLU A 469 -11.96 -16.04 4.92
N VAL A 470 -12.95 -15.15 4.81
CA VAL A 470 -14.19 -15.41 4.04
C VAL A 470 -13.91 -15.71 2.56
N LYS A 471 -12.92 -15.04 1.97
CA LYS A 471 -12.53 -15.21 0.56
C LYS A 471 -11.46 -16.30 0.35
N ASN A 472 -11.03 -17.02 1.39
CA ASN A 472 -9.93 -17.98 1.35
C ASN A 472 -8.62 -17.39 0.78
N VAL A 473 -8.34 -16.13 1.13
CA VAL A 473 -7.10 -15.43 0.81
C VAL A 473 -6.24 -15.38 2.07
N LYS A 474 -4.95 -15.65 1.92
CA LYS A 474 -4.01 -15.57 3.04
C LYS A 474 -3.85 -14.12 3.51
N SER A 475 -4.13 -13.86 4.78
CA SER A 475 -3.64 -12.65 5.45
C SER A 475 -2.16 -12.82 5.76
N ILE A 476 -1.29 -12.09 5.06
CA ILE A 476 0.15 -12.18 5.32
C ILE A 476 0.56 -11.49 6.62
N VAL A 477 -0.25 -10.56 7.12
CA VAL A 477 -0.09 -9.99 8.46
C VAL A 477 -0.92 -10.81 9.46
N PRO A 478 -0.27 -11.48 10.43
CA PRO A 478 -0.95 -12.30 11.43
C PRO A 478 -1.54 -11.38 12.51
N MET A 479 -2.75 -10.87 12.27
CA MET A 479 -3.34 -9.81 13.09
C MET A 479 -3.55 -10.22 14.54
N ILE A 480 -3.82 -11.50 14.84
CA ILE A 480 -3.95 -11.96 16.22
C ILE A 480 -2.57 -11.92 16.90
N HIS A 481 -1.55 -12.50 16.27
CA HIS A 481 -0.17 -12.45 16.77
C HIS A 481 0.34 -11.02 17.02
N VAL A 482 0.15 -10.12 16.04
CA VAL A 482 0.56 -8.72 16.13
C VAL A 482 -0.16 -8.00 17.27
N SER A 483 -1.47 -8.23 17.43
CA SER A 483 -2.26 -7.62 18.51
C SER A 483 -1.73 -7.98 19.89
N TRP A 484 -1.40 -9.26 20.10
CA TRP A 484 -0.78 -9.73 21.35
C TRP A 484 0.62 -9.16 21.57
N ASN A 485 1.43 -8.99 20.53
CA ASN A 485 2.75 -8.38 20.67
C ASN A 485 2.66 -6.89 21.01
N ILE A 486 1.76 -6.15 20.35
CA ILE A 486 1.49 -4.73 20.69
C ILE A 486 1.08 -4.62 22.16
N ALA A 487 0.18 -5.49 22.64
CA ALA A 487 -0.25 -5.48 24.03
C ALA A 487 0.88 -5.73 25.04
N ARG A 488 1.92 -6.47 24.64
CA ARG A 488 3.11 -6.76 25.46
C ARG A 488 4.13 -5.63 25.47
N THR A 489 4.31 -4.94 24.35
CA THR A 489 5.48 -4.06 24.13
C THR A 489 5.14 -2.58 24.00
N VAL A 490 3.88 -2.23 23.73
CA VAL A 490 3.46 -0.86 23.38
C VAL A 490 2.53 -0.29 24.43
N LYS A 491 2.83 0.95 24.85
CA LYS A 491 1.93 1.77 25.65
C LYS A 491 0.97 2.52 24.73
N VAL A 492 -0.32 2.20 24.82
CA VAL A 492 -1.36 2.83 24.00
C VAL A 492 -2.01 3.97 24.79
N THR A 493 -2.11 5.14 24.16
CA THR A 493 -2.73 6.35 24.74
C THR A 493 -4.06 6.72 24.08
N ASP A 494 -4.32 6.24 22.86
CA ASP A 494 -5.57 6.45 22.14
C ASP A 494 -6.64 5.46 22.67
N PRO A 495 -7.76 5.96 23.23
CA PRO A 495 -8.83 5.11 23.77
C PRO A 495 -9.47 4.17 22.75
N ASP A 496 -9.54 4.55 21.47
CA ASP A 496 -10.33 3.81 20.49
C ASP A 496 -9.54 2.60 19.96
N ILE A 497 -8.28 2.79 19.58
CA ILE A 497 -7.40 1.65 19.27
C ILE A 497 -7.19 0.74 20.49
N TYR A 498 -7.13 1.31 21.71
CA TYR A 498 -7.05 0.52 22.94
C TYR A 498 -8.24 -0.44 23.06
N LYS A 499 -9.48 0.07 22.92
CA LYS A 499 -10.68 -0.77 22.98
C LYS A 499 -10.68 -1.85 21.91
N MET A 500 -10.28 -1.52 20.68
CA MET A 500 -10.24 -2.48 19.57
C MET A 500 -9.23 -3.61 19.83
N ILE A 501 -7.99 -3.26 20.20
CA ILE A 501 -6.98 -4.26 20.56
C ILE A 501 -7.47 -5.10 21.74
N LYS A 502 -7.94 -4.45 22.83
CA LYS A 502 -8.44 -5.15 24.02
C LYS A 502 -9.59 -6.10 23.68
N HIS A 503 -10.47 -5.74 22.75
CA HIS A 503 -11.52 -6.63 22.26
C HIS A 503 -10.94 -7.83 21.51
N CYS A 504 -10.04 -7.62 20.56
CA CYS A 504 -9.35 -8.70 19.82
C CYS A 504 -8.63 -9.69 20.76
N LEU A 505 -7.92 -9.19 21.77
CA LEU A 505 -7.27 -10.03 22.78
C LEU A 505 -8.29 -10.86 23.57
N LEU A 506 -9.41 -10.27 23.99
CA LEU A 506 -10.47 -10.98 24.71
C LEU A 506 -11.05 -12.12 23.87
N GLN A 507 -11.32 -11.88 22.59
CA GLN A 507 -11.89 -12.89 21.71
C GLN A 507 -10.90 -14.03 21.43
N SER A 508 -9.66 -13.71 21.09
CA SER A 508 -8.64 -14.75 20.84
C SER A 508 -8.32 -15.57 22.10
N MET A 509 -8.35 -14.95 23.29
CA MET A 509 -8.20 -15.65 24.57
C MET A 509 -9.38 -16.59 24.84
N LYS A 510 -10.63 -16.13 24.62
CA LYS A 510 -11.82 -16.98 24.73
C LYS A 510 -11.76 -18.16 23.77
N HIS A 511 -11.39 -17.94 22.52
CA HIS A 511 -11.23 -19.00 21.53
C HIS A 511 -10.19 -20.03 21.98
N SER A 512 -9.01 -19.57 22.43
CA SER A 512 -7.96 -20.44 22.96
C SER A 512 -8.45 -21.27 24.15
N GLN A 513 -9.15 -20.66 25.10
CA GLN A 513 -9.69 -21.34 26.29
C GLN A 513 -10.72 -22.42 25.90
N ILE A 514 -11.70 -22.06 25.06
CA ILE A 514 -12.76 -22.97 24.63
C ILE A 514 -12.17 -24.17 23.89
N LEU A 515 -11.26 -23.93 22.95
CA LEU A 515 -10.59 -24.99 22.18
C LEU A 515 -9.78 -25.91 23.11
N ARG A 516 -9.02 -25.33 24.03
CA ARG A 516 -8.26 -26.08 25.04
C ARG A 516 -9.17 -26.98 25.87
N ASP A 517 -10.28 -26.46 26.36
CA ASP A 517 -11.23 -27.20 27.20
C ASP A 517 -11.88 -28.34 26.42
N GLN A 518 -12.28 -28.12 25.16
CA GLN A 518 -12.82 -29.16 24.29
C GLN A 518 -11.82 -30.30 24.04
N LEU A 519 -10.54 -29.97 23.83
CA LEU A 519 -9.47 -30.95 23.66
C LEU A 519 -9.23 -31.77 24.94
N VAL A 520 -9.27 -31.13 26.11
CA VAL A 520 -9.16 -31.81 27.41
C VAL A 520 -10.35 -32.76 27.64
N VAL A 521 -11.58 -32.29 27.37
CA VAL A 521 -12.80 -33.10 27.52
C VAL A 521 -12.79 -34.34 26.62
N THR A 522 -12.23 -34.22 25.41
CA THR A 522 -12.09 -35.34 24.48
C THR A 522 -10.87 -36.23 24.76
N GLY A 523 -10.13 -35.97 25.84
CA GLY A 523 -8.95 -36.75 26.25
C GLY A 523 -7.72 -36.52 25.35
N LYS A 524 -7.71 -35.47 24.53
CA LYS A 524 -6.58 -35.17 23.65
C LYS A 524 -5.46 -34.51 24.46
N LYS A 525 -4.27 -35.13 24.45
CA LYS A 525 -3.08 -34.56 25.08
C LYS A 525 -2.63 -33.28 24.38
N ILE A 526 -2.54 -32.20 25.14
CA ILE A 526 -1.96 -30.92 24.74
C ILE A 526 -0.54 -30.86 25.29
N SER A 527 0.45 -30.58 24.43
CA SER A 527 1.85 -30.46 24.83
C SER A 527 2.28 -29.00 24.78
N TYR A 528 2.82 -28.50 25.89
CA TYR A 528 3.32 -27.13 25.93
C TYR A 528 4.61 -27.00 25.13
N GLN A 529 4.66 -26.04 24.21
CA GLN A 529 5.85 -25.67 23.44
C GLN A 529 5.92 -24.15 23.33
N SER A 530 6.66 -23.54 24.25
CA SER A 530 6.90 -22.10 24.24
C SER A 530 7.52 -21.64 22.94
N ARG A 531 7.17 -20.43 22.51
CA ARG A 531 7.82 -19.80 21.36
C ARG A 531 9.29 -19.50 21.60
N VAL A 532 10.08 -19.63 20.54
CA VAL A 532 11.46 -19.15 20.51
C VAL A 532 11.52 -17.74 19.95
N LYS A 533 12.65 -17.06 20.19
CA LYS A 533 12.89 -15.73 19.68
C LYS A 533 12.89 -15.74 18.14
N ASP A 534 12.25 -14.73 17.55
CA ASP A 534 12.14 -14.54 16.09
C ASP A 534 11.38 -15.68 15.37
N GLU A 535 10.62 -16.50 16.12
CA GLU A 535 9.73 -17.52 15.56
C GLU A 535 8.57 -16.85 14.79
N PRO A 536 8.29 -17.25 13.54
CA PRO A 536 7.22 -16.66 12.74
C PRO A 536 5.84 -17.06 13.25
N ALA A 537 4.81 -16.29 12.90
CA ALA A 537 3.44 -16.73 13.12
C ALA A 537 3.14 -17.97 12.25
N TYR A 538 2.25 -18.84 12.74
CA TYR A 538 1.88 -20.05 12.02
C TYR A 538 0.59 -19.84 11.24
N TYR A 539 0.51 -20.53 10.11
CA TYR A 539 -0.66 -20.58 9.25
C TYR A 539 -0.99 -22.04 8.97
N CYS A 540 -2.27 -22.33 8.74
CA CYS A 540 -2.71 -23.64 8.33
C CYS A 540 -2.17 -23.95 6.93
N ASN A 541 -1.60 -25.14 6.75
CA ASN A 541 -1.06 -25.57 5.47
C ASN A 541 -2.12 -25.79 4.38
N GLU A 542 -3.38 -26.01 4.76
CA GLU A 542 -4.46 -26.32 3.82
C GLU A 542 -5.26 -25.08 3.41
N CYS A 543 -5.61 -24.21 4.36
CA CYS A 543 -6.49 -23.06 4.12
C CYS A 543 -5.84 -21.70 4.40
N ASP A 544 -4.55 -21.66 4.74
CA ASP A 544 -3.77 -20.43 4.97
C ASP A 544 -4.27 -19.50 6.10
N VAL A 545 -5.26 -19.89 6.90
CA VAL A 545 -5.70 -19.12 8.08
C VAL A 545 -4.60 -19.07 9.14
N GLU A 546 -4.46 -17.95 9.86
CA GLU A 546 -3.54 -17.85 11.00
C GLU A 546 -3.95 -18.85 12.10
N VAL A 547 -2.98 -19.60 12.62
CA VAL A 547 -3.18 -20.55 13.71
C VAL A 547 -2.47 -20.02 14.95
N TYR A 548 -3.23 -19.36 15.82
CA TYR A 548 -2.70 -18.74 17.03
C TYR A 548 -2.84 -19.66 18.26
N ASN A 549 -1.77 -19.72 19.06
CA ASN A 549 -1.66 -20.43 20.33
C ASN A 549 -1.75 -21.97 20.27
N ILE A 550 -2.85 -22.54 19.79
CA ILE A 550 -3.07 -24.00 19.75
C ILE A 550 -2.82 -24.52 18.34
N LEU A 551 -1.74 -25.28 18.15
CA LEU A 551 -1.31 -25.77 16.85
C LEU A 551 -1.63 -27.26 16.68
N PHE A 552 -2.22 -27.63 15.54
CA PHE A 552 -2.43 -29.04 15.17
C PHE A 552 -1.35 -29.48 14.21
N VAL A 553 -0.48 -30.39 14.64
CA VAL A 553 0.73 -30.75 13.90
C VAL A 553 0.66 -32.20 13.44
N THR A 554 0.93 -32.42 12.16
CA THR A 554 1.10 -33.76 11.58
C THR A 554 2.52 -33.92 11.06
N SER A 555 3.04 -35.15 11.06
CA SER A 555 4.26 -35.49 10.31
C SER A 555 3.90 -35.96 8.90
N GLU A 556 4.55 -35.43 7.87
CA GLU A 556 4.45 -36.01 6.53
C GLU A 556 5.45 -37.17 6.36
N ASN A 557 5.00 -38.23 5.68
CA ASN A 557 5.82 -39.41 5.42
C ASN A 557 6.75 -39.16 4.23
N GLY A 558 8.02 -38.87 4.53
CA GLY A 558 9.14 -38.79 3.58
C GLY A 558 10.46 -39.15 4.27
N SER A 559 11.58 -39.15 3.53
CA SER A 559 12.93 -39.47 4.04
C SER A 559 13.45 -38.49 5.12
N ARG A 560 12.76 -37.37 5.33
CA ARG A 560 12.93 -36.45 6.46
C ARG A 560 11.57 -36.22 7.13
N LYS A 561 11.50 -36.37 8.45
CA LYS A 561 10.33 -35.99 9.25
C LYS A 561 10.11 -34.48 9.14
N THR A 562 9.15 -34.07 8.33
CA THR A 562 8.70 -32.68 8.24
C THR A 562 7.41 -32.54 9.04
N TYR A 563 7.31 -31.48 9.84
CA TYR A 563 6.13 -31.19 10.65
C TYR A 563 5.35 -30.05 9.99
N VAL A 564 4.03 -30.23 9.87
CA VAL A 564 3.13 -29.30 9.18
C VAL A 564 2.03 -28.87 10.14
N VAL A 565 1.74 -27.56 10.18
CA VAL A 565 0.73 -26.95 11.04
C VAL A 565 -0.62 -26.85 10.32
N HIS A 566 -1.68 -27.14 11.06
CA HIS A 566 -3.07 -27.09 10.62
C HIS A 566 -3.91 -26.28 11.62
N CYS A 567 -5.01 -25.67 11.15
CA CYS A 567 -6.09 -25.22 12.03
C CYS A 567 -6.89 -26.44 12.54
N GLU A 568 -7.77 -26.21 13.51
CA GLU A 568 -8.63 -27.28 14.05
C GLU A 568 -9.48 -27.92 12.97
N ASP A 569 -10.16 -27.11 12.15
CA ASP A 569 -11.11 -27.60 11.15
C ASP A 569 -10.45 -28.51 10.12
N CYS A 570 -9.33 -28.09 9.54
CA CYS A 570 -8.58 -28.91 8.58
C CYS A 570 -8.00 -30.18 9.24
N ALA A 571 -7.53 -30.08 10.49
CA ALA A 571 -7.07 -31.25 11.22
C ALA A 571 -8.19 -32.27 11.47
N ARG A 572 -9.41 -31.81 11.81
CA ARG A 572 -10.59 -32.65 12.02
C ARG A 572 -11.17 -33.21 10.73
N GLN A 573 -11.10 -32.46 9.63
CA GLN A 573 -11.47 -32.95 8.30
C GLN A 573 -10.58 -34.13 7.89
N ARG A 574 -9.28 -34.07 8.21
CA ARG A 574 -8.35 -35.18 7.95
C ARG A 574 -8.52 -36.35 8.92
N SER A 575 -8.74 -36.05 10.21
CA SER A 575 -8.98 -37.06 11.24
C SER A 575 -9.94 -36.51 12.29
N THR A 576 -11.19 -36.98 12.26
CA THR A 576 -12.26 -36.49 13.16
C THR A 576 -11.88 -36.59 14.65
N ASN A 577 -11.20 -37.67 15.02
CA ASN A 577 -10.70 -37.93 16.38
C ASN A 577 -9.25 -37.45 16.60
N LEU A 578 -8.68 -36.70 15.64
CA LEU A 578 -7.32 -36.18 15.67
C LEU A 578 -6.27 -37.28 15.88
N THR A 579 -6.48 -38.46 15.30
CA THR A 579 -5.52 -39.57 15.34
C THR A 579 -4.27 -39.19 14.57
N ASN A 580 -3.08 -39.46 15.12
CA ASN A 580 -1.78 -39.06 14.57
C ASN A 580 -1.57 -37.54 14.43
N VAL A 581 -2.36 -36.72 15.12
CA VAL A 581 -2.16 -35.27 15.23
C VAL A 581 -1.57 -34.96 16.61
N VAL A 582 -0.46 -34.21 16.66
CA VAL A 582 0.11 -33.66 17.89
C VAL A 582 -0.49 -32.27 18.11
N VAL A 583 -0.99 -32.00 19.31
CA VAL A 583 -1.49 -30.66 19.66
C VAL A 583 -0.47 -29.94 20.52
N LEU A 584 -0.08 -28.74 20.10
CA LEU A 584 0.88 -27.88 20.80
C LEU A 584 0.20 -26.63 21.33
N GLU A 585 0.56 -26.20 22.54
CA GLU A 585 0.14 -24.93 23.14
C GLU A 585 1.36 -24.00 23.26
N GLN A 586 1.30 -22.83 22.62
CA GLN A 586 2.42 -21.89 22.57
C GLN A 586 2.50 -20.97 23.78
N TYR A 587 1.35 -20.58 24.32
CA TYR A 587 1.21 -19.68 25.45
C TYR A 587 0.23 -20.29 26.43
N LYS A 588 0.62 -20.34 27.70
CA LYS A 588 -0.31 -20.78 28.74
C LYS A 588 -1.42 -19.76 28.91
N MET A 589 -2.60 -20.23 29.31
CA MET A 589 -3.75 -19.34 29.53
C MET A 589 -3.46 -18.28 30.60
N GLU A 590 -2.69 -18.62 31.65
CA GLU A 590 -2.28 -17.66 32.68
C GLU A 590 -1.37 -16.55 32.13
N GLU A 591 -0.53 -16.87 31.13
CA GLU A 591 0.32 -15.89 30.46
C GLU A 591 -0.53 -14.92 29.62
N LEU A 592 -1.52 -15.46 28.88
CA LEU A 592 -2.45 -14.63 28.10
C LEU A 592 -3.31 -13.74 28.99
N MET A 593 -3.83 -14.27 30.10
CA MET A 593 -4.59 -13.48 31.08
C MET A 593 -3.74 -12.37 31.71
N SER A 594 -2.51 -12.66 32.10
CA SER A 594 -1.60 -11.67 32.68
C SER A 594 -1.29 -10.53 31.70
N VAL A 595 -1.02 -10.84 30.44
CA VAL A 595 -0.81 -9.83 29.38
C VAL A 595 -2.09 -9.04 29.14
N TYR A 596 -3.24 -9.72 29.07
CA TYR A 596 -4.54 -9.06 28.92
C TYR A 596 -4.75 -8.06 30.05
N ASP A 597 -4.68 -8.47 31.31
CA ASP A 597 -4.93 -7.60 32.46
C ASP A 597 -3.94 -6.42 32.56
N SER A 598 -2.67 -6.67 32.23
CA SER A 598 -1.62 -5.64 32.21
C SER A 598 -1.82 -4.60 31.09
N PHE A 599 -2.48 -4.98 29.98
CA PHE A 599 -2.76 -4.06 28.88
C PHE A 599 -3.86 -3.05 29.26
N THR A 600 -3.41 -1.88 29.71
CA THR A 600 -4.24 -0.78 30.21
C THR A 600 -4.00 0.50 29.41
N LEU A 601 -5.04 1.33 29.31
CA LEU A 601 -4.95 2.63 28.63
C LEU A 601 -4.05 3.57 29.43
N VAL A 602 -2.99 4.08 28.79
CA VAL A 602 -2.07 5.02 29.42
C VAL A 602 -2.61 6.44 29.26
N ARG A 603 -2.84 7.13 30.39
CA ARG A 603 -3.19 8.56 30.35
C ARG A 603 -1.95 9.37 30.00
N PRO A 604 -2.03 10.36 29.09
CA PRO A 604 -0.94 11.32 28.91
C PRO A 604 -0.65 11.98 30.25
N CYS A 605 0.61 11.98 30.70
CA CYS A 605 0.98 12.74 31.90
C CYS A 605 0.65 14.22 31.65
N GLY A 606 -0.39 14.73 32.32
CA GLY A 606 -0.72 16.16 32.28
C GLY A 606 0.48 16.94 32.81
N GLY A 607 0.99 17.88 32.01
CA GLY A 607 1.88 18.91 32.52
C GLY A 607 1.20 19.60 33.69
N HIS A 608 1.87 19.66 34.84
CA HIS A 608 1.42 20.52 35.93
C HIS A 608 1.20 21.93 35.39
N PRO A 609 0.08 22.60 35.69
CA PRO A 609 -0.03 24.02 35.42
C PRO A 609 1.13 24.74 36.14
N PRO A 610 1.77 25.75 35.51
CA PRO A 610 2.85 26.49 36.15
C PRO A 610 2.32 27.03 37.48
N ARG A 611 2.98 26.67 38.59
CA ARG A 611 2.77 27.36 39.86
C ARG A 611 3.05 28.83 39.60
N THR A 612 2.02 29.66 39.72
CA THR A 612 2.17 31.12 39.78
C THR A 612 3.17 31.45 40.89
N PRO A 613 4.27 32.16 40.60
CA PRO A 613 5.09 32.71 41.66
C PRO A 613 4.27 33.78 42.38
N GLY A 614 4.14 33.64 43.70
CA GLY A 614 3.71 34.71 44.60
C GLY A 614 4.85 35.66 44.90
#